data_AF-A0AAN7ET73-F1
#
_entry.id   AF-A0AAN7ET73-F1
#
_cell.length_a   1.000
_cell.length_b   1.000
_cell.length_c   1.000
_cell.angle_alpha   90.00
_cell.angle_beta   90.00
_cell.angle_gamma   90.00
#
_symmetry.space_group_name_H-M   'P 1'
#
loop_
_entity.id
_entity.type
_entity.pdbx_description
1 polymer ?
#
loop_
_entity_poly.entity_id
_entity_poly.type
_entity_poly.pdbx_seq_one_letter_code
_entity_poly.pdbx_strand_id
1 'polypeptide(L)' 'MVMDDLEVKPMCTTSTFTLLNKFNVKELGVLEEKVVDLGMDKGVRVFKASLQSKSVLTDVFLPKLKQEVKWET' A
#
# COMPACT_ATOMS: atom_id res chain seq x y z
N MET A 1 -9.64 7.99 0.79
CA MET A 1 -8.76 6.81 0.66
C MET A 1 -7.95 6.97 -0.62
N VAL A 2 -6.67 6.64 -0.57
CA VAL A 2 -5.78 6.64 -1.74
C VAL A 2 -5.35 5.21 -1.99
N MET A 3 -5.38 4.77 -3.25
CA MET A 3 -4.97 3.42 -3.66
C MET A 3 -3.66 3.48 -4.49
N ASP A 4 -3.15 2.33 -4.92
CA ASP A 4 -1.90 2.21 -5.67
C ASP A 4 -1.90 2.96 -7.02
N ASP A 5 -3.07 3.19 -7.58
CA ASP A 5 -3.33 4.03 -8.75
C ASP A 5 -3.28 5.54 -8.44
N LEU A 6 -3.02 5.90 -7.18
CA LEU A 6 -3.04 7.25 -6.62
C LEU A 6 -4.38 7.97 -6.80
N GLU A 7 -5.46 7.23 -7.07
CA GLU A 7 -6.79 7.80 -7.15
C GLU A 7 -7.26 8.18 -5.74
N VAL A 8 -7.59 9.47 -5.56
CA VAL A 8 -8.17 9.96 -4.31
C VAL A 8 -9.66 9.70 -4.34
N LYS A 9 -10.10 8.65 -3.63
CA LYS A 9 -11.52 8.38 -3.40
C LYS A 9 -11.97 9.11 -2.13
N PRO A 10 -13.12 9.82 -2.14
CA PRO A 10 -13.68 10.41 -0.93
C PRO A 10 -13.77 9.34 0.17
N MET A 11 -13.30 9.64 1.38
CA MET A 11 -13.53 8.75 2.51
C MET A 11 -15.03 8.79 2.79
N CYS A 12 -15.74 7.70 2.49
CA CYS A 12 -17.14 7.60 2.85
C CYS A 12 -17.28 7.81 4.36
N THR A 13 -18.35 8.46 4.80
CA THR A 13 -18.72 8.58 6.23
C THR A 13 -18.94 7.21 6.90
N THR A 14 -19.02 6.15 6.09
CA THR A 14 -19.05 4.76 6.53
C THR A 14 -17.65 4.31 6.97
N SER A 15 -17.58 3.65 8.13
CA SER A 15 -16.36 3.13 8.74
C SER A 15 -15.45 2.34 7.78
N THR A 16 -14.14 2.35 8.05
CA THR A 16 -13.10 1.59 7.34
C THR A 16 -13.46 0.10 7.19
N PHE A 17 -14.13 -0.47 8.18
CA PHE A 17 -14.64 -1.86 8.15
C PHE A 17 -15.63 -2.11 7.00
N THR A 18 -16.59 -1.20 6.82
CA THR A 18 -17.59 -1.29 5.74
C THR A 18 -16.93 -1.21 4.37
N LEU A 19 -15.87 -0.41 4.26
CA LEU A 19 -15.10 -0.24 3.03
C LEU A 19 -14.29 -1.52 2.69
N LEU A 20 -13.64 -2.14 3.68
CA LEU A 20 -12.91 -3.40 3.48
C LEU A 20 -13.84 -4.54 3.04
N ASN A 21 -15.05 -4.60 3.61
CA ASN A 21 -16.07 -5.55 3.16
C ASN A 21 -16.47 -5.33 1.69
N LYS A 22 -16.55 -4.07 1.23
CA LYS A 22 -16.82 -3.74 -0.18
C LYS A 22 -15.71 -4.19 -1.14
N PHE A 23 -14.46 -4.24 -0.66
CA PHE A 23 -13.33 -4.81 -1.39
C PHE A 23 -13.26 -6.35 -1.29
N ASN A 24 -14.29 -7.00 -0.75
CA ASN A 24 -14.40 -8.46 -0.64
C ASN A 24 -13.29 -9.08 0.23
N VAL A 25 -12.74 -8.30 1.18
CA VAL A 25 -11.75 -8.79 2.15
C VAL A 25 -12.46 -9.67 3.17
N LYS A 26 -12.32 -10.99 3.03
CA LYS A 26 -13.02 -11.99 3.85
C LYS A 26 -12.44 -12.14 5.25
N GLU A 27 -11.16 -11.85 5.41
CA GLU A 27 -10.38 -12.21 6.60
C GLU A 27 -9.80 -10.93 7.22
N LEU A 28 -10.63 -10.22 7.97
CA LEU A 28 -10.25 -8.95 8.60
C LEU A 28 -9.38 -9.16 9.85
N GLY A 29 -9.40 -10.36 10.44
CA GLY A 29 -8.61 -10.72 11.62
C GLY A 29 -7.11 -10.83 11.37
N VAL A 30 -6.69 -10.92 10.11
CA VAL A 30 -5.27 -10.95 9.70
C VAL A 30 -4.80 -9.60 9.15
N LEU A 31 -5.67 -8.59 9.08
CA LEU A 31 -5.32 -7.28 8.55
C LEU A 31 -4.55 -6.47 9.60
N GLU A 32 -3.38 -5.96 9.21
CA GLU A 32 -2.55 -5.09 10.05
C GLU A 32 -2.71 -3.63 9.64
N GLU A 33 -2.96 -2.76 10.62
CA GLU A 33 -2.91 -1.31 10.42
C GLU A 33 -1.49 -0.80 10.64
N LYS A 34 -0.95 -0.09 9.64
CA LYS A 34 0.37 0.53 9.73
C LYS A 34 0.27 2.02 9.48
N VAL A 35 0.62 2.81 10.49
CA VAL A 35 0.76 4.26 10.33
C VAL A 35 2.13 4.55 9.71
N VAL A 36 2.12 5.30 8.61
CA VAL A 36 3.34 5.75 7.93
C VAL A 36 3.37 7.27 7.93
N ASP A 37 4.53 7.83 8.25
CA ASP A 37 4.74 9.28 8.14
C ASP A 37 5.11 9.64 6.70
N LEU A 38 4.40 10.64 6.16
CA LEU A 38 4.56 11.12 4.78
C LEU A 38 5.38 12.41 4.78
N GLY A 39 6.68 12.26 5.05
CA GLY A 39 7.66 13.33 4.91
C GLY A 39 8.09 13.61 3.47
N MET A 40 8.95 14.63 3.29
CA MET A 40 9.48 15.03 1.99
C MET A 40 10.22 13.89 1.27
N ASP A 41 11.00 13.09 2.01
CA ASP A 41 11.74 11.96 1.46
C ASP A 41 10.81 10.88 0.89
N LYS A 42 9.71 10.59 1.60
CA LYS A 42 8.69 9.63 1.16
C LYS A 42 7.88 10.18 0.00
N GLY A 43 7.54 11.48 0.01
CA GLY A 43 6.85 12.15 -1.10
C GLY A 43 7.63 12.05 -2.43
N VAL A 44 8.94 12.32 -2.41
CA VAL A 44 9.80 12.17 -3.60
C VAL A 44 9.87 10.71 -4.06
N ARG A 45 9.89 9.75 -3.12
CA ARG A 45 9.86 8.31 -3.45
C ARG A 45 8.54 7.88 -4.07
N VAL A 46 7.40 8.35 -3.57
CA VAL A 46 6.08 8.13 -4.16
C VAL A 46 6.05 8.67 -5.58
N PHE A 47 6.46 9.93 -5.77
CA PHE A 47 6.50 10.55 -7.09
C PHE A 47 7.38 9.78 -8.08
N LYS A 48 8.58 9.37 -7.65
CA LYS A 48 9.47 8.55 -8.47
C LYS A 48 8.81 7.22 -8.85
N ALA A 49 8.16 6.55 -7.89
CA ALA A 49 7.47 5.30 -8.12
C ALA A 49 6.25 5.46 -9.05
N SER A 50 5.55 6.60 -9.04
CA SER A 50 4.46 6.92 -9.98
C SER A 50 4.89 6.92 -11.44
N LEU A 51 6.16 7.25 -11.71
CA LEU A 51 6.71 7.26 -13.06
C LEU A 51 7.22 5.88 -13.50
N GLN A 52 7.38 4.94 -12.57
CA GLN A 52 8.07 3.67 -12.81
C GLN A 52 7.19 2.44 -12.58
N SER A 53 6.09 2.56 -11.83
CA SER A 53 5.28 1.43 -11.37
C SER A 53 3.79 1.77 -11.36
N LYS A 54 2.97 0.72 -11.43
CA LYS A 54 1.50 0.78 -11.24
C LYS A 54 1.08 0.50 -9.79
N SER A 55 2.01 0.03 -8.95
CA SER A 55 1.79 -0.34 -7.55
C SER A 55 2.56 0.58 -6.61
N VAL A 56 2.31 1.88 -6.74
CA VAL A 56 3.15 2.96 -6.19
C VAL A 56 3.27 2.90 -4.66
N LEU A 57 2.14 2.78 -3.95
CA LEU A 57 2.12 2.77 -2.49
C LEU A 57 2.72 1.46 -1.97
N THR A 58 2.40 0.35 -2.62
CA THR A 58 2.99 -0.96 -2.33
C THR A 58 4.52 -0.91 -2.43
N ASP A 59 5.06 -0.40 -3.53
CA ASP A 59 6.51 -0.33 -3.77
C ASP A 59 7.28 0.57 -2.78
N VAL A 60 6.60 1.59 -2.26
CA VAL A 60 7.23 2.58 -1.38
C VAL A 60 7.13 2.20 0.10
N PHE A 61 5.99 1.66 0.52
CA PHE A 61 5.66 1.46 1.94
C PHE A 61 5.73 0.01 2.41
N LEU A 62 5.60 -0.96 1.51
CA LEU A 62 5.75 -2.38 1.86
C LEU A 62 7.20 -2.86 1.66
N PRO A 63 7.71 -3.73 2.55
CA PRO A 63 9.03 -4.31 2.38
C PRO A 63 9.04 -5.21 1.14
N LYS A 64 10.02 -5.01 0.25
CA LYS A 64 10.25 -5.94 -0.86
C LYS A 64 10.75 -7.25 -0.26
N LEU A 65 10.07 -8.36 -0.56
CA LEU A 65 10.55 -9.69 -0.22
C LEU A 65 11.92 -9.86 -0.87
N LYS A 66 12.99 -9.86 -0.07
CA LYS A 66 14.30 -10.28 -0.53
C LYS A 66 14.21 -11.78 -0.75
N GLN A 67 14.10 -12.21 -1.99
CA GLN A 67 14.34 -13.59 -2.32
C GLN A 67 15.86 -13.82 -2.18
N GLU A 68 16.29 -14.34 -1.03
CA GLU A 68 17.62 -14.92 -0.91
C GLU A 68 17.65 -16.15 -1.82
N VAL A 69 18.13 -15.95 -3.05
CA VAL A 69 18.52 -17.07 -3.92
C VAL A 69 19.79 -17.66 -3.31
N LYS A 70 19.61 -18.65 -2.43
CA LYS A 70 20.68 -19.55 -2.01
C LYS A 70 21.04 -20.41 -3.22
N TRP A 71 22.15 -20.09 -3.87
CA TRP A 71 22.78 -21.02 -4.80
C TRP A 71 23.45 -22.11 -3.95
N GLU A 72 22.80 -23.25 -3.78
CA GLU A 72 23.49 -24.45 -3.30
C GLU A 72 24.32 -25.00 -4.47
N THR A 73 25.65 -25.08 -4.26
CA THR A 73 26.61 -25.75 -5.14
C THR A 73 26.64 -27.24 -4.85
#